data_AF-A0A8B8V0C2-F1
#
_entry.id   AF-A0A8B8V0C2-F1
#
_cell.length_a   1.000
_cell.length_b   1.000
_cell.length_c   1.000
_cell.angle_alpha   90.00
_cell.angle_beta   90.00
_cell.angle_gamma   90.00
#
_symmetry.space_group_name_H-M   'P 1'
#
loop_
_entity.id
_entity.type
_entity.pdbx_description
1 polymer ?
#
loop_
_entity_poly.entity_id
_entity_poly.type
_entity_poly.pdbx_seq_one_letter_code
_entity_poly.pdbx_strand_id
1 'polypeptide(L)'
;MPREFKSFGSTEKSLLSKGHGEPSFSEIYAEPENFLEIEVHNPKTHIPNGMDSKGMFTDYEIICRTNLPSFHKRVSRVRRRYSDFEFFRKCLIKEISMLNHPKVVVPHLPGKILLSNRFSNEIIEERRQGLNTWMQSVAGHPLLQSGSKVLVRFIEAEKFVG
;
A
#
# COMPACT_ATOMS: atom_id res chain seq x y z
N MET A 1 -24.07 -43.29 63.91
CA MET A 1 -24.16 -43.25 62.43
C MET A 1 -24.35 -41.80 61.99
N PRO A 2 -23.32 -41.10 61.46
CA PRO A 2 -23.48 -39.78 60.89
C PRO A 2 -24.11 -39.87 59.50
N ARG A 3 -25.10 -39.00 59.22
CA ARG A 3 -25.72 -38.85 57.89
C ARG A 3 -24.75 -38.15 56.93
N GLU A 4 -24.48 -38.77 55.79
CA GLU A 4 -23.70 -38.18 54.71
C GLU A 4 -24.48 -37.05 54.00
N PHE A 5 -23.79 -35.92 53.82
CA PHE A 5 -24.25 -34.72 53.14
C PHE A 5 -24.16 -34.93 51.61
N LYS A 6 -25.26 -34.72 50.87
CA LYS A 6 -25.23 -34.68 49.40
C LYS A 6 -24.87 -33.28 48.93
N SER A 7 -23.74 -33.14 48.25
CA SER A 7 -23.38 -31.92 47.51
C SER A 7 -23.78 -32.06 46.05
N PHE A 8 -24.49 -31.05 45.54
CA PHE A 8 -24.84 -30.88 44.13
C PHE A 8 -23.67 -30.23 43.40
N GLY A 9 -22.99 -30.99 42.53
CA GLY A 9 -22.01 -30.48 41.57
C GLY A 9 -22.54 -30.64 40.16
N SER A 10 -23.05 -29.55 39.60
CA SER A 10 -23.66 -29.44 38.28
C SER A 10 -22.68 -29.73 37.13
N THR A 11 -23.20 -30.48 36.16
CA THR A 11 -23.01 -30.38 34.71
C THR A 11 -22.12 -29.23 34.20
N GLU A 12 -20.84 -29.49 33.96
CA GLU A 12 -20.01 -28.79 32.95
C GLU A 12 -19.03 -29.79 32.30
N LYS A 13 -19.57 -30.80 31.62
CA LYS A 13 -18.82 -31.61 30.63
C LYS A 13 -19.37 -31.34 29.24
N SER A 14 -19.15 -30.13 28.76
CA SER A 14 -19.29 -29.68 27.37
C SER A 14 -18.68 -28.29 27.36
N LEU A 15 -17.45 -28.07 26.90
CA LEU A 15 -17.21 -27.55 25.54
C LEU A 15 -15.71 -27.52 25.15
N LEU A 16 -14.82 -28.23 25.85
CA LEU A 16 -13.39 -28.21 25.51
C LEU A 16 -13.04 -29.29 24.47
N SER A 17 -13.46 -29.04 23.23
CA SER A 17 -12.87 -29.68 22.05
C SER A 17 -12.79 -28.68 20.92
N LYS A 18 -11.64 -28.01 20.83
CA LYS A 18 -11.01 -27.57 19.59
C LYS A 18 -9.54 -27.34 19.91
N GLY A 19 -8.67 -28.19 19.37
CA GLY A 19 -7.23 -27.99 19.44
C GLY A 19 -6.88 -26.67 18.74
N HIS A 20 -6.60 -25.64 19.53
CA HIS A 20 -5.81 -24.52 19.05
C HIS A 20 -4.36 -25.02 19.03
N GLY A 21 -3.82 -25.24 17.83
CA GLY A 21 -2.37 -25.41 17.69
C GLY A 21 -1.66 -24.23 18.32
N GLU A 22 -0.50 -24.47 18.94
CA GLU A 22 0.28 -23.38 19.51
C GLU A 22 0.49 -22.28 18.45
N PRO A 23 0.20 -21.01 18.78
CA PRO A 23 0.42 -19.92 17.83
C PRO A 23 1.89 -19.90 17.45
N SER A 24 2.15 -19.78 16.15
CA SER A 24 3.52 -19.68 15.65
C SER A 24 4.22 -18.48 16.28
N PHE A 25 5.55 -18.53 16.41
CA PHE A 25 6.33 -17.40 16.93
C PHE A 25 6.04 -16.11 16.13
N SER A 26 5.81 -16.21 14.82
CA SER A 26 5.38 -15.09 13.97
C SER A 26 4.03 -14.48 14.35
N GLU A 27 3.08 -15.26 14.87
CA GLU A 27 1.77 -14.76 15.30
C GLU A 27 1.85 -14.10 16.69
N ILE A 28 2.69 -14.63 17.59
CA ILE A 28 2.87 -14.08 18.94
C ILE A 28 3.49 -12.68 18.90
N TYR A 29 4.41 -12.43 17.96
CA TYR A 29 5.07 -11.13 17.77
C TYR A 29 4.49 -10.34 16.58
N ALA A 30 3.30 -10.69 16.10
CA ALA A 30 2.63 -9.92 15.06
C ALA A 30 2.22 -8.55 15.62
N GLU A 31 2.27 -7.53 14.76
CA GLU A 31 1.80 -6.19 15.13
C GLU A 31 0.29 -6.24 15.35
N PRO A 32 -0.21 -5.71 16.49
CA PRO A 32 -1.62 -5.84 16.87
C PRO A 32 -2.56 -4.99 16.01
N GLU A 33 -2.02 -3.97 15.34
CA GLU A 33 -2.79 -3.03 14.52
C GLU A 33 -2.37 -3.09 13.04
N ASN A 34 -3.32 -2.80 12.16
CA ASN A 34 -3.04 -2.67 10.73
C ASN A 34 -2.28 -1.36 10.47
N PHE A 35 -1.22 -1.44 9.68
CA PHE A 35 -0.41 -0.29 9.27
C PHE A 35 -0.09 -0.34 7.78
N LEU A 36 0.15 0.85 7.20
CA LEU A 36 0.76 1.00 5.89
C LEU A 36 1.69 2.21 5.94
N GLU A 37 2.97 1.94 5.76
CA GLU A 37 4.01 2.95 5.60
C GLU A 37 4.44 2.97 4.14
N ILE A 38 4.47 4.15 3.53
CA ILE A 38 4.88 4.30 2.14
C ILE A 38 5.72 5.56 1.94
N GLU A 39 6.76 5.42 1.11
CA GLU A 39 7.65 6.51 0.74
C GLU A 39 7.93 6.46 -0.76
N VAL A 40 7.94 7.63 -1.40
CA VAL A 40 8.41 7.83 -2.78
C VAL A 40 9.73 8.57 -2.74
N HIS A 41 10.82 7.92 -3.14
CA HIS A 41 12.17 8.46 -2.99
C HIS A 41 13.13 8.01 -4.10
N ASN A 42 14.42 8.26 -3.90
CA ASN A 42 15.52 7.76 -4.76
C ASN A 42 15.25 7.98 -6.27
N PRO A 43 15.10 9.24 -6.71
CA PRO A 43 14.88 9.54 -8.12
C PRO A 43 16.08 9.11 -8.95
N LYS A 44 15.83 8.51 -10.13
CA LYS A 44 16.89 8.14 -11.08
C LYS A 44 16.50 8.57 -12.48
N THR A 45 17.42 9.28 -13.14
CA THR A 45 17.29 9.65 -14.54
C THR A 45 18.04 8.64 -15.40
N HIS A 46 17.34 8.08 -16.38
CA HIS A 46 17.85 7.02 -17.26
C HIS A 46 18.00 7.56 -18.68
N ILE A 47 19.13 7.23 -19.31
CA ILE A 47 19.41 7.51 -20.71
C ILE A 47 19.35 6.17 -21.44
N PRO A 48 18.23 5.82 -22.10
CA PRO A 48 17.97 4.44 -22.55
C PRO A 48 19.04 3.85 -23.47
N ASN A 49 19.64 4.69 -24.32
CA ASN A 49 20.64 4.25 -25.31
C ASN A 49 22.07 4.66 -24.94
N GLY A 50 22.28 5.32 -23.80
CA GLY A 50 23.60 5.82 -23.34
C GLY A 50 24.30 6.85 -24.24
N MET A 51 23.80 7.10 -25.45
CA MET A 51 24.43 7.95 -26.46
C MET A 51 23.69 9.27 -26.68
N ASP A 52 22.36 9.28 -26.60
CA ASP A 52 21.53 10.47 -26.83
C ASP A 52 20.45 10.65 -25.77
N SER A 53 20.01 11.90 -25.57
CA SER A 53 18.94 12.25 -24.62
C SER A 53 17.55 11.81 -25.08
N LYS A 54 17.46 11.13 -26.22
CA LYS A 54 16.20 10.68 -26.81
C LYS A 54 15.59 9.57 -25.94
N GLY A 55 14.37 9.81 -25.47
CA GLY A 55 13.69 8.88 -24.58
C GLY A 55 14.17 8.94 -23.12
N MET A 56 15.00 9.93 -22.75
CA MET A 56 15.41 10.14 -21.35
C MET A 56 14.18 10.31 -20.44
N PHE A 57 14.22 9.65 -19.29
CA PHE A 57 13.14 9.70 -18.31
C PHE A 57 13.67 9.60 -16.89
N THR A 58 12.92 10.16 -15.95
CA THR A 58 13.16 10.00 -14.52
C THR A 58 12.08 9.13 -13.92
N ASP A 59 12.48 8.14 -13.13
CA ASP A 59 11.59 7.34 -12.30
C ASP A 59 11.91 7.51 -10.81
N TYR A 60 10.94 7.14 -9.98
CA TYR A 60 10.99 7.25 -8.54
C TYR A 60 10.79 5.87 -7.95
N GLU A 61 11.52 5.58 -6.89
CA GLU A 61 11.32 4.38 -6.11
C GLU A 61 10.15 4.56 -5.16
N ILE A 62 9.28 3.56 -5.10
CA ILE A 62 8.24 3.45 -4.08
C ILE A 62 8.65 2.29 -3.18
N ILE A 63 8.81 2.57 -1.89
CA ILE A 63 8.95 1.55 -0.85
C ILE A 63 7.70 1.56 0.02
N CYS A 64 7.12 0.38 0.23
CA CYS A 64 5.93 0.20 1.07
C CYS A 64 6.15 -0.94 2.05
N ARG A 65 5.76 -0.73 3.31
CA ARG A 65 5.65 -1.76 4.35
C ARG A 65 4.23 -1.77 4.89
N THR A 66 3.63 -2.96 4.96
CA THR A 66 2.25 -3.08 5.43
C THR A 66 1.96 -4.50 5.91
N ASN A 67 1.03 -4.64 6.85
CA ASN A 67 0.39 -5.90 7.22
C ASN A 67 -1.08 -5.97 6.77
N LEU A 68 -1.54 -5.04 5.93
CA LEU A 68 -2.92 -5.01 5.47
C LEU A 68 -3.25 -6.27 4.66
N PRO A 69 -4.42 -6.90 4.89
CA PRO A 69 -4.79 -8.16 4.24
C PRO A 69 -5.06 -8.05 2.74
N SER A 70 -5.20 -6.82 2.21
CA SER A 70 -5.36 -6.56 0.77
C SER A 70 -4.04 -6.69 -0.02
N PHE A 71 -2.89 -6.69 0.66
CA PHE A 71 -1.57 -6.81 0.06
C PHE A 71 -1.06 -8.25 0.12
N HIS A 72 -0.28 -8.64 -0.89
CA HIS A 72 0.31 -9.97 -1.00
C HIS A 72 1.73 -10.03 -0.42
N LYS A 73 2.37 -8.88 -0.20
CA LYS A 73 3.74 -8.77 0.30
C LYS A 73 3.82 -7.80 1.49
N ARG A 74 4.53 -8.18 2.55
CA ARG A 74 4.80 -7.28 3.69
C ARG A 74 5.66 -6.09 3.30
N VAL A 75 6.59 -6.28 2.36
CA VAL A 75 7.47 -5.23 1.84
C VAL A 75 7.44 -5.26 0.32
N SER A 76 7.19 -4.10 -0.29
CA SER A 76 7.25 -3.90 -1.73
C SER A 76 8.21 -2.78 -2.09
N ARG A 77 8.98 -2.97 -3.16
CA ARG A 77 9.89 -1.98 -3.72
C ARG A 77 9.77 -1.98 -5.23
N VAL A 78 9.24 -0.90 -5.79
CA VAL A 78 8.96 -0.78 -7.22
C VAL A 78 9.41 0.58 -7.74
N ARG A 79 9.57 0.72 -9.06
CA ARG A 79 9.90 2.01 -9.68
C ARG A 79 8.77 2.48 -10.59
N ARG A 80 8.47 3.77 -10.54
CA ARG A 80 7.39 4.41 -11.29
C ARG A 80 7.83 5.74 -11.88
N ARG A 81 7.50 5.97 -13.14
CA ARG A 81 7.62 7.29 -13.78
C ARG A 81 6.45 8.16 -13.36
N TYR A 82 6.60 9.48 -13.48
CA TYR A 82 5.49 10.42 -13.25
C TYR A 82 4.26 10.08 -14.11
N SER A 83 4.46 9.66 -15.37
CA SER A 83 3.38 9.21 -16.26
C SER A 83 2.62 7.99 -15.72
N ASP A 84 3.28 7.12 -14.96
CA ASP A 84 2.64 5.95 -14.35
C ASP A 84 1.73 6.40 -13.21
N PHE A 85 2.10 7.43 -12.45
CA PHE A 85 1.23 8.07 -11.45
C PHE A 85 0.01 8.74 -12.12
N GLU A 86 0.21 9.43 -13.26
CA GLU A 86 -0.91 10.02 -14.02
C GLU A 86 -1.90 8.94 -14.47
N PHE A 87 -1.39 7.82 -14.96
CA PHE A 87 -2.22 6.69 -15.36
C PHE A 87 -2.90 6.03 -14.15
N PHE A 88 -2.16 5.79 -13.07
CA PHE A 88 -2.67 5.26 -11.81
C PHE A 88 -3.84 6.08 -11.28
N ARG A 89 -3.69 7.42 -11.21
CA ARG A 89 -4.76 8.31 -10.75
C ARG A 89 -6.04 8.15 -11.58
N LYS A 90 -5.94 8.01 -12.91
CA LYS A 90 -7.10 7.78 -13.79
C LYS A 90 -7.77 6.43 -13.48
N CYS A 91 -6.99 5.36 -13.34
CA CYS A 91 -7.50 4.04 -12.99
C CYS A 91 -8.18 4.04 -11.62
N LEU A 92 -7.58 4.70 -10.64
CA LEU A 92 -8.08 4.76 -9.27
C LEU A 92 -9.43 5.51 -9.21
N ILE A 93 -9.54 6.66 -9.88
CA ILE A 93 -10.81 7.41 -9.96
C ILE A 93 -11.91 6.55 -10.60
N LYS A 94 -11.58 5.82 -11.67
CA LYS A 94 -12.52 4.89 -12.31
C LYS A 94 -12.96 3.78 -11.36
N GLU A 95 -12.03 3.19 -10.60
CA GLU A 95 -12.34 2.15 -9.61
C GLU A 95 -13.24 2.67 -8.49
N ILE A 96 -12.94 3.84 -7.91
CA ILE A 96 -13.76 4.48 -6.88
C ILE A 96 -15.19 4.70 -7.37
N SER A 97 -15.36 5.14 -8.63
CA SER A 97 -16.68 5.29 -9.23
C SER A 97 -17.43 3.97 -9.38
N MET A 98 -16.73 2.86 -9.66
CA MET A 98 -17.36 1.53 -9.78
C MET A 98 -17.71 0.92 -8.42
N LEU A 99 -16.96 1.25 -7.36
CA LEU A 99 -17.19 0.79 -5.99
C LEU A 99 -18.30 1.58 -5.25
N ASN A 100 -19.01 2.48 -5.92
CA ASN A 100 -20.03 3.36 -5.33
C ASN A 100 -19.50 4.14 -4.11
N HIS A 101 -18.28 4.67 -4.21
CA HIS A 101 -17.67 5.53 -3.20
C HIS A 101 -17.56 7.00 -3.68
N PRO A 102 -18.67 7.67 -4.02
CA PRO A 102 -18.65 8.98 -4.69
C PRO A 102 -18.05 10.11 -3.84
N LYS A 103 -17.86 9.90 -2.54
CA LYS A 103 -17.29 10.88 -1.62
C LYS A 103 -15.76 10.80 -1.49
N VAL A 104 -15.12 9.76 -2.03
CA VAL A 104 -13.67 9.62 -1.98
C VAL A 104 -13.06 10.50 -3.08
N VAL A 105 -12.36 11.55 -2.68
CA VAL A 105 -11.70 12.48 -3.60
C VAL A 105 -10.23 12.14 -3.68
N VAL A 106 -9.73 11.89 -4.91
CA VAL A 106 -8.31 11.67 -5.16
C VAL A 106 -7.62 13.01 -5.41
N PRO A 107 -6.64 13.43 -4.58
CA PRO A 107 -5.93 14.70 -4.76
C PRO A 107 -5.31 14.83 -6.15
N HIS A 108 -5.05 16.06 -6.58
CA HIS A 108 -4.31 16.31 -7.81
C HIS A 108 -2.84 15.93 -7.65
N LEU A 109 -2.23 15.40 -8.71
CA LEU A 109 -0.79 15.15 -8.74
C LEU A 109 -0.02 16.48 -8.73
N PRO A 110 1.23 16.50 -8.23
CA PRO A 110 2.10 17.66 -8.36
C PRO A 110 2.24 18.05 -9.84
N GLY A 111 2.37 19.35 -10.12
CA GLY A 111 2.23 19.91 -11.46
C GLY A 111 3.06 19.21 -12.55
N LYS A 112 2.46 19.11 -13.74
CA LYS A 112 3.18 18.65 -14.94
C LYS A 112 4.17 19.73 -15.36
N ILE A 113 5.45 19.39 -15.37
CA ILE A 113 6.52 20.32 -15.73
C ILE A 113 6.68 20.27 -17.24
N LEU A 114 6.29 21.36 -17.91
CA LEU A 114 6.22 21.49 -19.37
C LEU A 114 7.49 22.13 -19.99
N LEU A 115 8.48 22.45 -19.17
CA LEU A 115 9.68 23.19 -19.58
C LEU A 115 10.87 22.28 -19.89
N SER A 116 11.81 22.78 -20.69
CA SER A 116 13.09 22.10 -21.04
C SER A 116 13.90 21.67 -19.81
N ASN A 117 13.69 22.32 -18.66
CA ASN A 117 14.39 22.05 -17.41
C ASN A 117 13.82 20.86 -16.59
N ARG A 118 13.01 19.98 -17.19
CA ARG A 118 12.34 18.86 -16.50
C ARG A 118 13.27 17.83 -15.84
N PHE A 119 14.58 17.94 -16.06
CA PHE A 119 15.61 17.04 -15.56
C PHE A 119 16.60 17.72 -14.60
N SER A 120 16.36 18.97 -14.19
CA SER A 120 17.17 19.57 -13.12
C SER A 120 16.89 18.91 -11.78
N ASN A 121 17.88 18.96 -10.89
CA ASN A 121 17.79 18.34 -9.58
C ASN A 121 16.68 18.98 -8.74
N GLU A 122 16.48 20.30 -8.84
CA GLU A 122 15.44 21.03 -8.11
C GLU A 122 14.05 20.54 -8.51
N ILE A 123 13.82 20.43 -9.81
CA ILE A 123 12.58 19.95 -10.40
C ILE A 123 12.30 18.48 -10.04
N ILE A 124 13.34 17.65 -10.09
CA ILE A 124 13.24 16.23 -9.73
C ILE A 124 12.88 16.09 -8.25
N GLU A 125 13.51 16.87 -7.37
CA GLU A 125 13.26 16.81 -5.93
C GLU A 125 11.90 17.39 -5.55
N GLU A 126 11.50 18.53 -6.11
CA GLU A 126 10.16 19.10 -5.91
C GLU A 126 9.08 18.09 -6.29
N ARG A 127 9.25 17.44 -7.46
CA ARG A 127 8.34 16.38 -7.89
C ARG A 127 8.38 15.18 -6.96
N ARG A 128 9.56 14.74 -6.49
CA ARG A 128 9.70 13.62 -5.55
C ARG A 128 8.93 13.90 -4.26
N GLN A 129 9.08 15.08 -3.69
CA GLN A 129 8.36 15.52 -2.49
C GLN A 129 6.84 15.52 -2.71
N GLY A 130 6.39 16.14 -3.82
CA GLY A 130 4.97 16.17 -4.16
C GLY A 130 4.37 14.77 -4.37
N LEU A 131 5.10 13.87 -5.04
CA LEU A 131 4.67 12.48 -5.24
C LEU A 131 4.66 11.71 -3.93
N ASN A 132 5.63 11.94 -3.03
CA ASN A 132 5.66 11.31 -1.72
C ASN A 132 4.43 11.67 -0.89
N THR A 133 4.16 12.97 -0.73
CA THR A 133 2.99 13.46 0.01
C THR A 133 1.69 12.97 -0.62
N TRP A 134 1.58 13.01 -1.95
CA TRP A 134 0.42 12.52 -2.67
C TRP A 134 0.20 11.02 -2.43
N MET A 135 1.26 10.20 -2.51
CA MET A 135 1.17 8.76 -2.34
C MET A 135 0.80 8.38 -0.92
N GLN A 136 1.36 9.06 0.09
CA GLN A 136 1.00 8.86 1.50
C GLN A 136 -0.48 9.20 1.75
N SER A 137 -0.98 10.31 1.19
CA SER A 137 -2.40 10.68 1.30
C SER A 137 -3.32 9.65 0.67
N VAL A 138 -2.99 9.16 -0.54
CA VAL A 138 -3.82 8.18 -1.26
C VAL A 138 -3.76 6.80 -0.60
N ALA A 139 -2.57 6.29 -0.28
CA ALA A 139 -2.41 4.97 0.33
C ALA A 139 -2.84 4.93 1.79
N GLY A 140 -2.88 6.07 2.48
CA GLY A 140 -3.39 6.21 3.84
C GLY A 140 -4.91 6.21 3.95
N HIS A 141 -5.66 6.25 2.82
CA HIS A 141 -7.10 6.34 2.86
C HIS A 141 -7.75 4.98 3.17
N PRO A 142 -8.53 4.82 4.28
CA PRO A 142 -9.01 3.51 4.74
C PRO A 142 -9.83 2.74 3.70
N LEU A 143 -10.73 3.41 2.96
CA LEU A 143 -11.52 2.77 1.91
C LEU A 143 -10.69 2.28 0.71
N LEU A 144 -9.55 2.91 0.44
CA LEU A 144 -8.67 2.47 -0.64
C LEU A 144 -7.80 1.31 -0.18
N GLN A 145 -7.34 1.35 1.07
CA GLN A 145 -6.61 0.24 1.70
C GLN A 145 -7.39 -1.07 1.70
N SER A 146 -8.69 -1.03 1.99
CA SER A 146 -9.53 -2.24 2.05
C SER A 146 -10.08 -2.68 0.70
N GLY A 147 -10.35 -1.75 -0.22
CA GLY A 147 -11.14 -2.03 -1.44
C GLY A 147 -10.43 -1.87 -2.78
N SER A 148 -9.29 -1.17 -2.85
CA SER A 148 -8.68 -0.80 -4.14
C SER A 148 -7.69 -1.85 -4.64
N LYS A 149 -8.05 -2.58 -5.70
CA LYS A 149 -7.13 -3.50 -6.40
C LYS A 149 -6.11 -2.72 -7.23
N VAL A 150 -6.50 -1.55 -7.73
CA VAL A 150 -5.60 -0.67 -8.49
C VAL A 150 -4.46 -0.16 -7.60
N LEU A 151 -4.74 0.22 -6.35
CA LEU A 151 -3.73 0.65 -5.38
C LEU A 151 -2.71 -0.46 -5.10
N VAL A 152 -3.18 -1.66 -4.77
CA VAL A 152 -2.31 -2.82 -4.50
C VAL A 152 -1.43 -3.12 -5.71
N ARG A 153 -2.02 -3.19 -6.92
CA ARG A 153 -1.25 -3.42 -8.15
C ARG A 153 -0.20 -2.33 -8.41
N PHE A 154 -0.53 -1.06 -8.14
CA PHE A 154 0.42 0.04 -8.33
C PHE A 154 1.64 -0.07 -7.41
N ILE A 155 1.46 -0.58 -6.19
CA ILE A 155 2.52 -0.72 -5.18
C ILE A 155 3.34 -2.02 -5.36
N GLU A 156 2.72 -3.14 -5.77
CA GLU A 156 3.37 -4.45 -5.73
C GLU A 156 3.90 -4.97 -7.08
N ALA A 157 3.30 -4.55 -8.19
CA ALA A 157 3.64 -5.08 -9.52
C ALA A 157 5.02 -4.55 -9.96
N GLU A 158 5.82 -5.37 -10.64
CA GLU A 158 7.11 -4.88 -11.16
C GLU A 158 6.90 -3.74 -12.17
N LYS A 159 5.97 -3.94 -13.12
CA LYS A 159 5.58 -2.95 -14.12
C LYS A 159 4.12 -2.57 -13.95
N PHE A 160 3.84 -1.26 -13.95
CA PHE A 160 2.49 -0.73 -13.97
C PHE A 160 2.22 -0.11 -15.33
N VAL A 161 1.63 -0.90 -16.21
CA VAL A 161 1.24 -0.47 -17.55
C VAL A 161 -0.28 -0.39 -17.67
N GLY A 162 -0.71 0.53 -18.52
CA GLY A 162 -2.05 0.60 -19.09
C GLY A 162 -2.10 -0.04 -20.46
#